data_AF-A0A8S0H7X4-F1
#
_entry.id   AF-A0A8S0H7X4-F1
#
_cell.length_a   1.000
_cell.length_b   1.000
_cell.length_c   1.000
_cell.angle_alpha   90.00
_cell.angle_beta   90.00
_cell.angle_gamma   90.00
#
_symmetry.space_group_name_H-M   'P 1'
#
loop_
_entity.id
_entity.type
_entity.pdbx_description
1 polymer ?
#
loop_
_entity_poly.entity_id
_entity_poly.type
_entity_poly.pdbx_seq_one_letter_code
_entity_poly.pdbx_strand_id
1 'polypeptide(L)'
;MNKPQLLPVATGGRRPHRDEGTGRKSSGHLSLLLLARSSLNLICIAALASCAVGPDFSRPELSRDAGYSATPLPPGTVTAGVAAGGAAQRLVNGMDIPGQWWRLFRSPQLDALVQEALQANPDIDAAQAALRQANELVYAEQASLFPSLSASASKTREKVSAASALGSSGGAAAAGALRRRSSRSTRRP
;
A
#
# COMPACT_ATOMS: atom_id res chain seq x y z
N MET A 1 -37.44 -56.12 -39.48
CA MET A 1 -38.01 -55.00 -40.27
C MET A 1 -36.92 -54.49 -41.21
N ASN A 2 -36.75 -54.96 -42.43
CA ASN A 2 -37.62 -55.02 -43.62
C ASN A 2 -37.83 -53.65 -44.34
N LYS A 3 -36.99 -53.43 -45.38
CA LYS A 3 -37.19 -52.76 -46.69
C LYS A 3 -37.47 -51.24 -46.77
N PRO A 4 -37.31 -50.59 -47.96
CA PRO A 4 -36.70 -51.05 -49.23
C PRO A 4 -35.71 -50.05 -49.91
N GLN A 5 -35.04 -50.58 -50.94
CA GLN A 5 -34.37 -49.92 -52.08
C GLN A 5 -35.32 -49.07 -52.94
N LEU A 6 -34.80 -48.04 -53.63
CA LEU A 6 -35.12 -47.63 -55.03
C LEU A 6 -34.21 -46.47 -55.54
N LEU A 7 -33.53 -46.70 -56.67
CA LEU A 7 -32.85 -45.79 -57.62
C LEU A 7 -33.84 -45.32 -58.73
N PRO A 8 -33.48 -44.63 -59.85
CA PRO A 8 -32.54 -43.52 -60.20
C PRO A 8 -33.21 -42.41 -61.08
N VAL A 9 -32.43 -41.50 -61.72
CA VAL A 9 -32.60 -40.69 -62.99
C VAL A 9 -32.06 -39.25 -62.81
N ALA A 10 -30.87 -38.86 -63.33
CA ALA A 10 -30.57 -38.26 -64.66
C ALA A 10 -31.46 -37.01 -64.98
N THR A 11 -31.02 -35.78 -65.24
CA THR A 11 -30.08 -35.23 -66.23
C THR A 11 -30.14 -33.70 -66.08
N GLY A 12 -29.05 -32.95 -66.32
CA GLY A 12 -29.20 -31.52 -66.64
C GLY A 12 -27.99 -30.65 -66.30
N GLY A 13 -27.04 -30.54 -67.24
CA GLY A 13 -25.99 -29.53 -67.16
C GLY A 13 -26.51 -28.12 -67.49
N ARG A 14 -25.87 -27.09 -66.92
CA ARG A 14 -25.64 -25.81 -67.59
C ARG A 14 -24.58 -24.97 -66.87
N ARG A 15 -23.49 -24.76 -67.63
CA ARG A 15 -22.52 -23.66 -67.74
C ARG A 15 -22.31 -22.68 -66.56
N PRO A 16 -21.06 -22.31 -66.26
CA PRO A 16 -20.77 -21.20 -65.35
C PRO A 16 -21.10 -19.85 -65.99
N HIS A 17 -21.91 -19.03 -65.30
CA HIS A 17 -22.07 -17.61 -65.61
C HIS A 17 -21.01 -16.84 -64.83
N ARG A 18 -20.20 -16.10 -65.58
CA ARG A 18 -19.17 -15.20 -65.09
C ARG A 18 -19.87 -13.88 -64.77
N ASP A 19 -19.96 -13.54 -63.50
CA ASP A 19 -20.30 -12.18 -63.07
C ASP A 19 -19.20 -11.65 -62.16
N GLU A 20 -18.34 -10.83 -62.76
CA GLU A 20 -17.44 -9.93 -62.06
C GLU A 20 -18.26 -8.83 -61.38
N GLY A 21 -18.42 -8.94 -60.06
CA GLY A 21 -19.00 -7.92 -59.21
C GLY A 21 -17.96 -7.30 -58.28
N THR A 22 -17.30 -6.27 -58.78
CA THR A 22 -16.64 -5.14 -58.06
C THR A 22 -16.71 -5.11 -56.52
N GLY A 23 -15.88 -5.90 -55.86
CA GLY A 23 -15.57 -5.80 -54.43
C GLY A 23 -14.57 -4.66 -54.16
N ARG A 24 -15.09 -3.46 -53.90
CA ARG A 24 -14.36 -2.27 -53.48
C ARG A 24 -13.42 -2.59 -52.30
N LYS A 25 -12.11 -2.51 -52.56
CA LYS A 25 -10.99 -2.60 -51.62
C LYS A 25 -11.23 -1.73 -50.36
N SER A 26 -11.83 -2.29 -49.31
CA SER A 26 -11.97 -1.64 -47.99
C SER A 26 -11.54 -2.56 -46.84
N SER A 27 -10.90 -3.69 -47.13
CA SER A 27 -10.51 -4.68 -46.10
C SER A 27 -9.18 -4.37 -45.41
N GLY A 28 -8.30 -3.58 -46.06
CA GLY A 28 -6.96 -3.27 -45.56
C GLY A 28 -6.95 -2.25 -44.42
N HIS A 29 -7.69 -1.14 -44.55
CA HIS A 29 -7.72 -0.08 -43.54
C HIS A 29 -8.50 -0.49 -42.28
N LEU A 30 -9.61 -1.23 -42.42
CA LEU A 30 -10.36 -1.77 -41.28
C LEU A 30 -9.52 -2.79 -40.49
N SER A 31 -8.79 -3.68 -41.17
CA SER A 31 -7.90 -4.64 -40.52
C SER A 31 -6.71 -3.94 -39.84
N LEU A 32 -6.07 -2.96 -40.49
CA LEU A 32 -4.96 -2.22 -39.88
C LEU A 32 -5.38 -1.41 -38.65
N LEU A 33 -6.57 -0.79 -38.68
CA LEU A 33 -7.13 -0.03 -37.55
C LEU A 33 -7.58 -0.94 -36.40
N LEU A 34 -8.05 -2.16 -36.69
CA LEU A 34 -8.39 -3.17 -35.67
C LEU A 34 -7.12 -3.75 -35.02
N LEU A 35 -6.07 -4.04 -35.79
CA LEU A 35 -4.78 -4.46 -35.23
C LEU A 35 -4.13 -3.35 -34.38
N ALA A 36 -4.18 -2.09 -34.83
CA ALA A 36 -3.67 -0.94 -34.08
C ALA A 36 -4.46 -0.65 -32.78
N ARG A 37 -5.77 -0.92 -32.76
CA ARG A 37 -6.61 -0.84 -31.55
C ARG A 37 -6.34 -2.00 -30.59
N SER A 38 -6.13 -3.21 -31.09
CA SER A 38 -5.79 -4.37 -30.25
C SER A 38 -4.41 -4.21 -29.59
N SER A 39 -3.41 -3.70 -30.31
CA SER A 39 -2.09 -3.44 -29.73
C SER A 39 -2.12 -2.32 -28.69
N LEU A 40 -2.92 -1.28 -28.89
CA LEU A 40 -3.12 -0.23 -27.88
C LEU A 40 -3.80 -0.77 -26.60
N ASN A 41 -4.81 -1.62 -26.74
CA ASN A 41 -5.46 -2.28 -25.59
C ASN A 41 -4.49 -3.20 -24.83
N LEU A 42 -3.67 -3.98 -25.55
CA LEU A 42 -2.64 -4.84 -24.95
C LEU A 42 -1.59 -4.04 -24.18
N ILE A 43 -1.15 -2.89 -24.71
CA ILE A 43 -0.21 -1.99 -24.04
C ILE A 43 -0.83 -1.39 -22.77
N CYS A 44 -2.11 -0.97 -22.82
CA CYS A 44 -2.80 -0.46 -21.63
C CYS A 44 -2.98 -1.52 -20.54
N ILE A 45 -3.31 -2.77 -20.90
CA ILE A 45 -3.43 -3.89 -19.95
C ILE A 45 -2.06 -4.23 -19.33
N ALA A 46 -0.98 -4.21 -20.11
CA ALA A 46 0.37 -4.45 -19.60
C ALA A 46 0.86 -3.32 -18.69
N ALA A 47 0.51 -2.06 -18.98
CA ALA A 47 0.87 -0.91 -18.15
C ALA A 47 0.16 -0.91 -16.78
N LEU A 48 -1.02 -1.53 -16.67
CA LEU A 48 -1.74 -1.69 -15.40
C LEU A 48 -1.11 -2.77 -14.50
N ALA A 49 -0.38 -3.73 -15.07
CA ALA A 49 0.24 -4.83 -14.32
C ALA A 49 1.57 -4.46 -13.64
N SER A 50 2.13 -3.26 -13.91
CA SER A 50 3.45 -2.85 -13.42
C SER A 50 3.43 -1.94 -12.18
N CYS A 51 2.28 -1.58 -11.62
CA CYS A 51 2.22 -0.86 -10.34
C CYS A 51 2.42 -1.85 -9.17
N ALA A 52 3.66 -2.28 -8.96
CA ALA A 52 4.00 -3.21 -7.88
C ALA A 52 4.00 -2.51 -6.51
N VAL A 53 3.15 -3.00 -5.61
CA VAL A 53 3.03 -2.57 -4.19
C VAL A 53 4.05 -3.34 -3.36
N GLY A 54 5.34 -3.06 -3.55
CA GLY A 54 6.44 -3.63 -2.76
C GLY A 54 6.58 -5.17 -2.84
N PRO A 55 7.71 -5.73 -2.38
CA PRO A 55 7.88 -7.18 -2.24
C PRO A 55 7.06 -7.71 -1.06
N ASP A 56 6.62 -8.97 -1.13
CA ASP A 56 5.93 -9.64 -0.03
C ASP A 56 6.79 -9.66 1.24
N PHE A 57 6.19 -9.30 2.37
CA PHE A 57 6.87 -9.37 3.66
C PHE A 57 7.12 -10.83 4.06
N SER A 58 8.38 -11.23 4.12
CA SER A 58 8.81 -12.52 4.68
C SER A 58 9.46 -12.27 6.04
N ARG A 59 8.91 -12.91 7.09
CA ARG A 59 9.49 -12.84 8.43
C ARG A 59 10.86 -13.56 8.40
N PRO A 60 11.94 -12.93 8.86
CA PRO A 60 13.24 -13.59 8.96
C PRO A 60 13.14 -14.85 9.83
N GLU A 61 13.77 -15.94 9.38
CA GLU A 61 13.89 -17.13 10.22
C GLU A 61 14.80 -16.84 11.42
N LEU A 62 14.30 -17.11 12.62
CA LEU A 62 15.08 -17.04 13.84
C LEU A 62 15.70 -18.41 14.09
N SER A 63 17.01 -18.45 14.29
CA SER A 63 17.73 -19.69 14.62
C SER A 63 17.19 -20.28 15.92
N ARG A 64 16.49 -21.41 15.82
CA ARG A 64 15.89 -22.10 16.98
C ARG A 64 16.92 -22.70 17.93
N ASP A 65 18.14 -22.90 17.42
CA ASP A 65 19.26 -23.47 18.16
C ASP A 65 20.20 -22.41 18.77
N ALA A 66 19.93 -21.12 18.51
CA ALA A 66 20.69 -20.04 19.14
C ALA A 66 20.29 -19.94 20.62
N GLY A 67 21.16 -20.49 21.49
CA GLY A 67 21.04 -20.29 22.93
C GLY A 67 21.36 -18.83 23.32
N TYR A 68 20.93 -18.44 24.52
CA TYR A 68 21.22 -17.11 25.09
C TYR A 68 22.62 -17.00 25.71
N SER A 69 23.44 -18.05 25.60
CA SER A 69 24.74 -18.19 26.24
C SER A 69 25.82 -18.55 25.23
N ALA A 70 27.05 -18.10 25.49
CA ALA A 70 28.21 -18.44 24.67
C ALA A 70 28.54 -19.94 24.71
N THR A 71 28.20 -20.62 25.81
CA THR A 71 28.38 -22.07 26.01
C THR A 71 27.03 -22.75 26.26
N PRO A 72 26.85 -24.02 25.84
CA PRO A 72 25.61 -24.76 26.09
C PRO A 72 25.26 -24.80 27.59
N LEU A 73 24.02 -24.43 27.93
CA LEU A 73 23.54 -24.50 29.31
C LEU A 73 23.48 -25.96 29.78
N PRO A 74 23.90 -26.26 31.02
CA PRO A 74 23.61 -27.54 31.64
C PRO A 74 22.08 -27.74 31.76
N PRO A 75 21.59 -28.99 31.78
CA PRO A 75 20.16 -29.32 31.78
C PRO A 75 19.40 -28.83 33.03
N GLY A 76 20.10 -28.37 34.07
CA GLY A 76 19.50 -27.75 35.25
C GLY A 76 20.51 -26.91 36.04
N THR A 77 20.01 -25.99 36.84
CA THR A 77 20.81 -25.20 37.79
C THR A 77 21.18 -26.04 39.00
N VAL A 78 22.18 -25.57 39.75
CA VAL A 78 22.50 -26.12 41.07
C VAL A 78 21.38 -25.80 42.07
N THR A 79 21.17 -26.70 43.03
CA THR A 79 20.26 -26.50 44.16
C THR A 79 20.90 -25.56 45.19
N ALA A 80 20.15 -24.57 45.68
CA ALA A 80 20.55 -23.73 46.80
C ALA A 80 20.01 -24.31 48.12
N GLY A 81 20.82 -24.28 49.19
CA GLY A 81 20.47 -24.80 50.53
C GLY A 81 19.50 -23.92 51.32
N VAL A 82 18.45 -23.40 50.69
CA VAL A 82 17.42 -22.56 51.31
C VAL A 82 16.09 -23.31 51.42
N ALA A 83 15.33 -23.03 52.48
CA ALA A 83 14.13 -23.78 52.84
C ALA A 83 13.00 -23.70 51.79
N ALA A 84 12.92 -22.63 51.01
CA ALA A 84 11.95 -22.45 49.93
C ALA A 84 12.62 -21.80 48.71
N GLY A 85 12.29 -22.28 47.51
CA GLY A 85 12.82 -21.72 46.25
C GLY A 85 14.23 -22.15 45.86
N GLY A 86 14.88 -23.03 46.63
CA GLY A 86 16.23 -23.52 46.36
C GLY A 86 16.34 -24.69 45.39
N ALA A 87 15.22 -25.24 44.90
CA ALA A 87 15.23 -26.40 44.01
C ALA A 87 15.96 -26.11 42.67
N ALA A 88 16.65 -27.12 42.13
CA ALA A 88 17.25 -27.05 40.80
C ALA A 88 16.19 -26.67 39.75
N GLN A 89 16.49 -25.65 38.95
CA GLN A 89 15.62 -25.11 37.92
C GLN A 89 16.08 -25.57 36.54
N ARG A 90 15.15 -25.73 35.61
CA ARG A 90 15.45 -26.06 34.21
C ARG A 90 14.83 -25.03 33.29
N LEU A 91 15.62 -24.53 32.35
CA LEU A 91 15.13 -23.68 31.28
C LEU A 91 14.48 -24.58 30.22
N VAL A 92 13.20 -24.36 29.95
CA VAL A 92 12.46 -25.10 28.92
C VAL A 92 12.25 -24.17 27.74
N ASN A 93 12.98 -24.43 26.66
CA ASN A 93 12.88 -23.65 25.43
C ASN A 93 11.49 -23.80 24.81
N GLY A 94 10.90 -22.68 24.39
CA GLY A 94 9.61 -22.68 23.68
C GLY A 94 8.38 -22.89 24.56
N MET A 95 8.49 -22.84 25.90
CA MET A 95 7.29 -22.76 26.73
C MET A 95 6.60 -21.43 26.56
N ASP A 96 5.27 -21.48 26.46
CA ASP A 96 4.44 -20.30 26.48
C ASP A 96 4.38 -19.73 27.90
N ILE A 97 4.65 -18.42 28.02
CA ILE A 97 4.62 -17.71 29.31
C ILE A 97 3.27 -17.00 29.38
N PRO A 98 2.44 -17.21 30.43
CA PRO A 98 1.16 -16.54 30.53
C PRO A 98 1.34 -15.02 30.55
N GLY A 99 0.39 -14.30 29.94
CA GLY A 99 0.41 -12.83 29.94
C GLY A 99 0.46 -12.21 31.35
N GLN A 100 -0.05 -12.94 32.35
CA GLN A 100 0.05 -12.60 33.77
C GLN A 100 1.21 -13.36 34.44
N TRP A 101 2.41 -13.19 33.89
CA TRP A 101 3.62 -13.92 34.27
C TRP A 101 3.94 -13.80 35.78
N TRP A 102 3.57 -12.70 36.43
CA TRP A 102 3.84 -12.46 37.85
C TRP A 102 3.07 -13.42 38.77
N ARG A 103 1.95 -14.00 38.31
CA ARG A 103 1.21 -15.02 39.09
C ARG A 103 1.99 -16.31 39.27
N LEU A 104 3.00 -16.56 38.43
CA LEU A 104 3.88 -17.73 38.57
C LEU A 104 4.67 -17.71 39.88
N PHE A 105 4.86 -16.53 40.50
CA PHE A 105 5.50 -16.38 41.81
C PHE A 105 4.59 -16.78 42.98
N ARG A 106 3.28 -16.98 42.75
CA ARG A 106 2.29 -17.39 43.77
C ARG A 106 2.28 -16.50 45.01
N SER A 107 2.48 -15.19 44.82
CA SER A 107 2.47 -14.19 45.88
C SER A 107 1.24 -13.29 45.73
N PRO A 108 0.22 -13.41 46.60
CA PRO A 108 -0.98 -12.57 46.49
C PRO A 108 -0.69 -11.09 46.70
N GLN A 109 0.35 -10.75 47.48
CA GLN A 109 0.79 -9.36 47.66
C GLN A 109 1.39 -8.79 46.38
N LEU A 110 2.21 -9.58 45.67
CA LEU A 110 2.77 -9.18 44.38
C LEU A 110 1.65 -9.02 43.33
N ASP A 111 0.70 -9.96 43.31
CA ASP A 111 -0.43 -9.91 42.39
C ASP A 111 -1.26 -8.63 42.55
N ALA A 112 -1.48 -8.19 43.79
CA ALA A 112 -2.20 -6.95 44.09
C ALA A 112 -1.42 -5.71 43.62
N LEU A 113 -0.12 -5.63 43.94
CA LEU A 113 0.73 -4.50 43.54
C LEU A 113 0.83 -4.35 42.02
N VAL A 114 0.99 -5.45 41.29
CA VAL A 114 1.06 -5.41 39.83
C VAL A 114 -0.29 -4.99 39.24
N GLN A 115 -1.41 -5.45 39.79
CA GLN A 115 -2.74 -5.05 39.32
C GLN A 115 -3.00 -3.56 39.56
N GLU A 116 -2.67 -3.04 40.74
CA GLU A 116 -2.78 -1.62 41.05
C GLU A 116 -1.91 -0.78 40.10
N ALA A 117 -0.65 -1.19 39.89
CA ALA A 117 0.24 -0.53 38.95
C ALA A 117 -0.32 -0.53 37.53
N LEU A 118 -0.82 -1.65 37.01
CA LEU A 118 -1.38 -1.73 35.66
C LEU A 118 -2.65 -0.89 35.48
N GLN A 119 -3.46 -0.72 36.53
CA GLN A 119 -4.69 0.10 36.47
C GLN A 119 -4.40 1.61 36.55
N ALA A 120 -3.36 2.01 37.28
CA ALA A 120 -3.05 3.42 37.54
C ALA A 120 -1.82 3.93 36.75
N ASN A 121 -1.37 3.23 35.70
CA ASN A 121 -0.17 3.62 34.95
C ASN A 121 -0.48 4.53 33.75
N PRO A 122 -0.11 5.83 33.80
CA PRO A 122 -0.33 6.76 32.68
C PRO A 122 0.50 6.43 31.42
N ASP A 123 1.60 5.70 31.54
CA ASP A 123 2.40 5.28 30.38
C ASP A 123 1.64 4.27 29.50
N ILE A 124 0.76 3.46 30.10
CA ILE A 124 -0.10 2.53 29.33
C ILE A 124 -1.13 3.32 28.53
N ASP A 125 -1.74 4.34 29.13
CA ASP A 125 -2.68 5.23 28.43
C ASP A 125 -1.98 5.99 27.29
N ALA A 126 -0.76 6.48 27.53
CA ALA A 126 0.06 7.12 26.51
C ALA A 126 0.40 6.16 25.36
N ALA A 127 0.77 4.92 25.66
CA ALA A 127 1.03 3.89 24.65
C ALA A 127 -0.22 3.56 23.81
N GLN A 128 -1.40 3.47 24.45
CA GLN A 128 -2.67 3.28 23.73
C GLN A 128 -3.02 4.49 22.85
N ALA A 129 -2.76 5.71 23.31
CA ALA A 129 -2.93 6.92 22.50
C ALA A 129 -1.99 6.93 21.29
N ALA A 130 -0.73 6.53 21.47
CA ALA A 130 0.24 6.40 20.39
C ALA A 130 -0.20 5.37 19.33
N LEU A 131 -0.75 4.23 19.76
CA LEU A 131 -1.30 3.24 18.83
C LEU A 131 -2.50 3.79 18.04
N ARG A 132 -3.41 4.53 18.71
CA ARG A 132 -4.52 5.22 18.04
C ARG A 132 -4.01 6.22 17.00
N GLN A 133 -3.02 7.04 17.36
CA GLN A 133 -2.40 7.98 16.43
C GLN A 133 -1.79 7.27 15.22
N ALA A 134 -1.07 6.16 15.43
CA ALA A 134 -0.49 5.39 14.33
C ALA A 134 -1.56 4.85 13.36
N ASN A 135 -2.69 4.38 13.89
CA ASN A 135 -3.82 3.92 13.06
C ASN A 135 -4.44 5.07 12.25
N GLU A 136 -4.63 6.25 12.86
CA GLU A 136 -5.17 7.42 12.15
C GLU A 136 -4.21 7.92 11.05
N LEU A 137 -2.90 7.83 11.28
CA LEU A 137 -1.91 8.11 10.23
C LEU A 137 -2.05 7.13 9.07
N VAL A 138 -2.23 5.84 9.36
CA VAL A 138 -2.49 4.82 8.33
C VAL A 138 -3.77 5.14 7.54
N TYR A 139 -4.84 5.61 8.19
CA TYR A 139 -6.06 6.04 7.50
C TYR A 139 -5.86 7.31 6.66
N ALA A 140 -5.10 8.29 7.18
CA ALA A 140 -4.78 9.52 6.45
C ALA A 140 -3.98 9.22 5.16
N GLU A 141 -3.01 8.31 5.24
CA GLU A 141 -2.26 7.87 4.06
C GLU A 141 -3.14 7.10 3.07
N GLN A 142 -4.04 6.24 3.55
CA GLN A 142 -5.02 5.55 2.69
C GLN A 142 -6.00 6.52 2.01
N ALA A 143 -6.31 7.67 2.62
CA ALA A 143 -7.17 8.68 2.00
C ALA A 143 -6.61 9.21 0.67
N SER A 144 -5.28 9.16 0.48
CA SER A 144 -4.62 9.54 -0.79
C SER A 144 -4.99 8.63 -1.97
N LEU A 145 -5.53 7.43 -1.70
CA LEU A 145 -5.99 6.50 -2.73
C LEU A 145 -7.39 6.85 -3.27
N PHE A 146 -8.08 7.81 -2.65
CA PHE A 146 -9.43 8.22 -3.03
C PHE A 146 -9.44 9.63 -3.65
N PRO A 147 -10.41 9.95 -4.52
CA PRO A 147 -10.57 11.31 -5.04
C PRO A 147 -10.94 12.28 -3.92
N SER A 148 -10.27 13.43 -3.87
CA SER A 148 -10.58 14.50 -2.91
C SER A 148 -11.69 15.41 -3.44
N LEU A 149 -12.64 15.76 -2.58
CA LEU A 149 -13.67 16.75 -2.88
C LEU A 149 -13.37 18.00 -2.07
N SER A 150 -13.20 19.13 -2.76
CA SER A 150 -13.03 20.43 -2.12
C SER A 150 -13.89 21.48 -2.83
N ALA A 151 -14.43 22.42 -2.06
CA ALA A 151 -15.19 23.55 -2.56
C ALA A 151 -14.51 24.84 -2.09
N SER A 152 -14.29 25.78 -3.00
CA SER A 152 -13.73 27.08 -2.68
C SER A 152 -14.51 28.19 -3.38
N ALA A 153 -14.61 29.34 -2.72
CA ALA A 153 -15.24 30.54 -3.25
C ALA A 153 -14.28 31.71 -3.03
N SER A 154 -13.93 32.43 -4.11
CA SER A 154 -13.07 33.60 -4.04
C SER A 154 -13.66 34.75 -4.86
N LYS A 155 -13.45 35.98 -4.37
CA LYS A 155 -13.89 37.21 -5.05
C LYS A 155 -12.73 38.20 -5.06
N THR A 156 -12.15 38.42 -6.23
CA THR A 156 -11.08 39.40 -6.44
C THR A 156 -11.65 40.67 -7.06
N ARG A 157 -11.24 41.83 -6.56
CA ARG A 157 -11.58 43.13 -7.14
C ARG A 157 -10.31 43.93 -7.37
N GLU A 158 -9.90 44.07 -8.62
CA GLU A 158 -8.80 44.92 -9.03
C GLU A 158 -9.32 46.23 -9.62
N LYS A 159 -8.60 47.33 -9.38
CA LYS A 159 -8.78 48.60 -10.09
C LYS A 159 -7.44 48.95 -10.73
N VAL A 160 -7.37 48.86 -12.05
CA VAL A 160 -6.20 49.32 -12.83
C VAL A 160 -6.46 50.76 -13.23
N SER A 161 -5.59 51.68 -12.79
CA SER A 161 -5.61 53.09 -13.20
C SER A 161 -5.18 53.22 -14.66
N ALA A 162 -5.77 54.14 -15.43
CA ALA A 162 -5.36 54.42 -16.82
C ALA A 162 -3.87 54.79 -16.93
N ALA A 163 -3.32 55.47 -15.92
CA ALA A 163 -1.89 55.76 -15.80
C ALA A 163 -1.02 54.49 -15.69
N SER A 164 -1.56 53.40 -15.14
CA SER A 164 -0.90 52.09 -15.02
C SER A 164 -0.98 51.28 -16.32
N ALA A 165 -2.04 51.50 -17.13
CA ALA A 165 -2.23 50.84 -18.42
C ALA A 165 -1.32 51.42 -19.54
N LEU A 166 -1.06 52.74 -19.51
CA LEU A 166 -0.12 53.38 -20.44
C LEU A 166 1.36 53.14 -20.10
N GLY A 167 1.68 52.56 -18.94
CA GLY A 167 3.04 52.21 -18.52
C GLY A 167 3.48 50.77 -18.86
N SER A 168 2.58 49.92 -19.36
CA SER A 168 2.86 48.48 -19.59
C SER A 168 3.23 48.13 -21.04
N SER A 169 3.16 49.08 -21.97
CA SER A 169 3.42 48.85 -23.40
C SER A 169 4.80 49.35 -23.87
N GLY A 170 5.75 49.57 -22.97
CA GLY A 170 7.10 50.00 -23.36
C GLY A 170 8.16 49.69 -22.32
N GLY A 171 8.96 48.65 -22.54
CA GLY A 171 10.22 48.46 -21.83
C GLY A 171 10.62 47.03 -21.58
N ALA A 172 11.15 46.35 -22.61
CA ALA A 172 12.22 45.39 -22.37
C ALA A 172 13.46 46.18 -21.92
N ALA A 173 13.78 46.16 -20.63
CA ALA A 173 15.05 46.67 -20.13
C ALA A 173 15.52 45.84 -18.91
N ALA A 174 16.58 45.08 -19.18
CA ALA A 174 17.62 44.59 -18.28
C ALA A 174 17.24 44.15 -16.84
N ALA A 175 17.50 42.86 -16.60
CA ALA A 175 17.73 42.29 -15.29
C ALA A 175 18.77 43.12 -14.49
N GLY A 176 18.32 43.74 -13.40
CA GLY A 176 19.16 44.29 -12.34
C GLY A 176 18.77 43.63 -11.03
N ALA A 177 19.55 42.64 -10.59
CA ALA A 177 19.35 41.94 -9.33
C ALA A 177 19.61 42.88 -8.14
N LEU A 178 18.57 43.54 -7.63
CA LEU A 178 18.64 44.22 -6.34
C LEU A 178 18.21 43.25 -5.24
N ARG A 179 19.21 42.62 -4.61
CA ARG A 179 19.08 41.86 -3.36
C ARG A 179 18.42 42.74 -2.29
N ARG A 180 17.12 42.53 -2.04
CA ARG A 180 16.43 43.14 -0.90
C ARG A 180 16.80 42.37 0.37
N ARG A 181 17.78 42.89 1.11
CA ARG A 181 18.20 42.41 2.43
C ARG A 181 17.01 42.52 3.39
N SER A 182 16.44 41.38 3.81
CA SER A 182 15.43 41.34 4.87
C SER A 182 16.12 41.39 6.23
N SER A 183 16.19 42.57 6.84
CA SER A 183 16.40 42.72 8.28
C SER A 183 15.12 42.30 9.00
N ARG A 184 15.07 41.04 9.44
CA ARG A 184 14.03 40.54 10.36
C ARG A 184 14.38 41.01 11.77
N SER A 185 13.80 42.14 12.18
CA SER A 185 13.73 42.57 13.57
C SER A 185 12.29 42.42 14.02
N THR A 186 12.03 41.52 14.97
CA THR A 186 10.91 41.53 15.94
C THR A 186 10.97 40.19 16.70
N ARG A 187 11.55 40.19 17.90
CA ARG A 187 10.91 40.36 19.21
C ARG A 187 10.01 39.17 19.61
N ARG A 188 10.55 38.40 20.55
CA ARG A 188 9.91 37.52 21.54
C ARG A 188 8.69 38.19 22.23
N PRO A 189 7.77 37.39 22.77
CA PRO A 189 7.92 36.90 24.15
C PRO A 189 8.39 35.44 24.23
#